data_AF-A0A2M7RTF6-F1
#
_entry.id   AF-A0A2M7RTF6-F1
#
_cell.length_a   1.000
_cell.length_b   1.000
_cell.length_c   1.000
_cell.angle_alpha   90.00
_cell.angle_beta   90.00
_cell.angle_gamma   90.00
#
_symmetry.space_group_name_H-M   'P 1'
#
loop_
_entity.id
_entity.type
_entity.pdbx_description
1 polymer ?
#
loop_
_entity_poly.entity_id
_entity_poly.type
_entity_poly.pdbx_seq_one_letter_code
_entity_poly.pdbx_strand_id
1 'polypeptide(L)'
;MTQNKSNIDWKTELDKTILRYHTIALWVAVVFNMLFFVTDYFNLYAYWQEFLTFRTAVSLVCLITVLFHKKLKIPIEILGFIPVLLISIQNAYMWSVMDLEHLQKHAFAYIALFIGSGMFMFYRIFFSILIVVANIIANIVFFYFNSKLLIDEILVSGGLLTGAVAVFSILLIRMRYRLTKKELVARFALEKSKKEVEEKNKEIIDSINYAKRIQDALITPPSVLKKILPDSFCVFLPKDIVSGDFYWASEVTTTNQDKSNEKVVVFSVADCTGHGVSGAFVSIIGLKILNQSIKEKGV
;
A
#
# COMPACT_ATOMS: atom_id res chain seq x y z
N MET A 1 -30.90 -5.47 -9.25
CA MET A 1 -30.51 -5.93 -7.90
C MET A 1 -29.38 -5.03 -7.39
N THR A 2 -29.78 -4.06 -6.56
CA THR A 2 -29.02 -3.39 -5.49
C THR A 2 -27.49 -3.38 -5.56
N GLN A 3 -26.95 -2.21 -5.93
CA GLN A 3 -25.65 -1.72 -5.45
C GLN A 3 -25.59 -1.88 -3.92
N ASN A 4 -24.75 -2.78 -3.42
CA ASN A 4 -24.50 -2.89 -1.99
C ASN A 4 -23.02 -3.27 -1.74
N LYS A 5 -22.33 -2.37 -1.01
CA LYS A 5 -21.09 -2.59 -0.24
C LYS A 5 -19.78 -2.88 -1.00
N SER A 6 -19.22 -1.86 -1.66
CA SER A 6 -17.74 -1.71 -1.76
C SER A 6 -17.20 -0.69 -0.74
N ASN A 7 -18.02 -0.27 0.22
CA ASN A 7 -17.61 0.68 1.22
C ASN A 7 -16.99 -0.10 2.39
N ILE A 8 -15.66 0.07 2.55
CA ILE A 8 -14.85 -0.21 3.74
C ILE A 8 -14.00 -1.50 3.69
N ASP A 9 -12.81 -1.40 3.08
CA ASP A 9 -11.64 -2.22 3.43
C ASP A 9 -10.54 -1.37 4.11
N TRP A 10 -10.42 -0.10 3.69
CA TRP A 10 -9.42 0.83 4.24
C TRP A 10 -9.56 1.13 5.74
N LYS A 11 -10.76 1.06 6.34
CA LYS A 11 -10.91 1.27 7.80
C LYS A 11 -10.34 0.10 8.57
N THR A 12 -10.61 -1.13 8.12
CA THR A 12 -10.08 -2.34 8.74
C THR A 12 -8.56 -2.36 8.64
N GLU A 13 -8.02 -2.00 7.48
CA GLU A 13 -6.57 -1.92 7.29
C GLU A 13 -5.92 -0.78 8.09
N LEU A 14 -6.63 0.35 8.24
CA LEU A 14 -6.23 1.42 9.14
C LEU A 14 -6.21 0.93 10.59
N ASP A 15 -7.26 0.25 11.07
CA ASP A 15 -7.33 -0.25 12.44
C ASP A 15 -6.22 -1.28 12.74
N LYS A 16 -5.91 -2.18 11.79
CA LYS A 16 -4.74 -3.08 11.89
C LYS A 16 -3.43 -2.31 11.97
N THR A 17 -3.27 -1.27 11.14
CA THR A 17 -2.09 -0.42 11.12
C THR A 17 -1.91 0.28 12.47
N ILE A 18 -2.97 0.91 12.99
CA ILE A 18 -3.00 1.57 14.29
C ILE A 18 -2.64 0.58 15.40
N LEU A 19 -3.29 -0.59 15.41
CA LEU A 19 -3.03 -1.62 16.42
C LEU A 19 -1.56 -2.04 16.42
N ARG A 20 -0.96 -2.25 15.25
CA ARG A 20 0.46 -2.60 15.11
C ARG A 20 1.35 -1.52 15.71
N TYR A 21 1.14 -0.26 15.36
CA TYR A 21 1.96 0.85 15.86
C TYR A 21 1.79 1.07 17.37
N HIS A 22 0.57 1.00 17.90
CA HIS A 22 0.32 1.12 19.34
C HIS A 22 0.93 -0.06 20.13
N THR A 23 0.89 -1.28 19.57
CA THR A 23 1.54 -2.46 20.17
C THR A 23 3.07 -2.29 20.19
N ILE A 24 3.67 -1.82 19.11
CA ILE A 24 5.11 -1.49 19.05
C ILE A 24 5.43 -0.43 20.09
N ALA A 25 4.64 0.64 20.18
CA ALA A 25 4.87 1.70 21.14
C ALA A 25 4.80 1.24 22.60
N LEU A 26 3.89 0.32 22.93
CA LEU A 26 3.85 -0.31 24.25
C LEU A 26 5.12 -1.13 24.53
N TRP A 27 5.59 -1.95 23.58
CA TRP A 27 6.83 -2.69 23.76
C TRP A 27 8.05 -1.77 23.89
N VAL A 28 8.12 -0.73 23.07
CA VAL A 28 9.13 0.32 23.19
C VAL A 28 9.05 0.97 24.57
N ALA A 29 7.85 1.31 25.05
CA ALA A 29 7.67 1.83 26.41
C ALA A 29 8.18 0.87 27.47
N VAL A 30 7.86 -0.44 27.41
CA VAL A 30 8.36 -1.42 28.39
C VAL A 30 9.89 -1.46 28.43
N VAL A 31 10.54 -1.55 27.27
CA VAL A 31 11.99 -1.74 27.16
C VAL A 31 12.76 -0.43 27.37
N PHE A 32 12.42 0.62 26.62
CA PHE A 32 13.15 1.88 26.69
C PHE A 32 12.93 2.60 28.02
N ASN A 33 11.73 2.51 28.62
CA ASN A 33 11.52 3.10 29.94
C ASN A 33 12.44 2.48 30.99
N MET A 34 12.81 1.20 30.86
CA MET A 34 13.84 0.58 31.72
C MET A 34 15.25 0.96 31.31
N LEU A 35 15.53 1.07 30.02
CA LEU A 35 16.86 1.47 29.55
C LEU A 35 17.25 2.85 30.08
N PHE A 36 16.31 3.80 30.11
CA PHE A 36 16.54 5.13 30.68
C PHE A 36 16.81 5.12 32.19
N PHE A 37 16.48 4.05 32.92
CA PHE A 37 16.91 3.94 34.32
C PHE A 37 18.44 3.93 34.45
N VAL A 38 19.15 3.36 33.47
CA VAL A 38 20.61 3.35 33.47
C VAL A 38 21.15 4.79 33.47
N THR A 39 20.58 5.66 32.63
CA THR A 39 20.98 7.08 32.60
C THR A 39 20.62 7.79 33.91
N ASP A 40 19.47 7.48 34.49
CA ASP A 40 19.05 8.09 35.74
C ASP A 40 19.95 7.67 36.92
N TYR A 41 20.38 6.41 36.96
CA TYR A 41 21.24 5.87 38.00
C TYR A 41 22.59 6.59 38.05
N PHE A 42 23.17 6.92 36.89
CA PHE A 42 24.43 7.66 36.80
C PHE A 42 24.27 9.15 37.08
N ASN A 43 23.15 9.74 36.67
CA ASN A 43 22.93 11.19 36.80
C ASN A 43 22.39 11.59 38.17
N LEU A 44 21.52 10.78 38.78
CA LEU A 44 20.74 11.12 39.98
C LEU A 44 20.70 9.94 40.95
N TYR A 45 21.87 9.52 41.41
CA TYR A 45 22.00 8.38 42.32
C TYR A 45 21.18 8.57 43.60
N ALA A 46 21.03 9.78 44.14
CA ALA A 46 20.26 9.99 45.38
C ALA A 46 18.81 9.48 45.33
N TYR A 47 18.17 9.47 44.16
CA TYR A 47 16.76 9.10 43.98
C TYR A 47 16.58 7.75 43.24
N TRP A 48 17.63 6.94 43.13
CA TRP A 48 17.63 5.74 42.28
C TRP A 48 16.51 4.75 42.63
N GLN A 49 16.18 4.58 43.92
CA GLN A 49 15.13 3.64 44.36
C GLN A 49 13.74 4.09 43.94
N GLU A 50 13.44 5.38 44.11
CA GLU A 50 12.15 5.96 43.73
C GLU A 50 11.97 5.90 42.22
N PHE A 51 13.01 6.26 41.46
CA PHE A 51 12.96 6.23 39.99
C PHE A 51 12.83 4.83 39.43
N LEU A 52 13.52 3.85 40.01
CA LEU A 52 13.35 2.44 39.63
C LEU A 52 11.93 1.95 39.93
N THR A 53 11.37 2.33 41.08
CA THR A 53 10.01 1.93 41.48
C THR A 53 8.95 2.51 40.53
N PHE A 54 9.06 3.80 40.18
CA PHE A 54 8.15 4.41 39.22
C PHE A 54 8.28 3.81 37.82
N ARG A 55 9.51 3.61 37.32
CA ARG A 55 9.74 3.00 36.01
C ARG A 55 9.24 1.56 35.94
N THR A 56 9.47 0.77 36.98
CA THR A 56 8.97 -0.61 37.09
C THR A 56 7.46 -0.66 37.11
N ALA A 57 6.80 0.22 37.87
CA ALA A 57 5.34 0.32 37.86
C ALA A 57 4.79 0.65 36.47
N VAL A 58 5.33 1.69 35.80
CA VAL A 58 4.87 2.10 34.47
C VAL A 58 5.12 1.02 33.42
N SER A 59 6.31 0.42 33.40
CA SER A 59 6.64 -0.66 32.47
C SER A 59 5.77 -1.90 32.72
N LEU A 60 5.45 -2.23 33.97
CA LEU A 60 4.58 -3.37 34.30
C LEU A 60 3.14 -3.12 33.83
N VAL A 61 2.59 -1.92 34.01
CA VAL A 61 1.27 -1.56 33.47
C VAL A 61 1.26 -1.61 31.95
N CYS A 62 2.30 -1.11 31.28
CA CYS A 62 2.44 -1.21 29.83
C CYS A 62 2.56 -2.67 29.35
N LEU A 63 3.29 -3.51 30.09
CA LEU A 63 3.44 -4.94 29.80
C LEU A 63 2.12 -5.69 29.96
N ILE A 64 1.38 -5.45 31.03
CA ILE A 64 0.05 -6.04 31.23
C ILE A 64 -0.88 -5.59 30.10
N THR A 65 -0.84 -4.30 29.74
CA THR A 65 -1.64 -3.76 28.66
C THR A 65 -1.31 -4.48 27.34
N VAL A 66 -0.05 -4.62 26.96
CA VAL A 66 0.33 -5.24 25.68
C VAL A 66 0.08 -6.75 25.63
N LEU A 67 0.16 -7.46 26.76
CA LEU A 67 -0.10 -8.91 26.81
C LEU A 67 -1.60 -9.23 26.88
N PHE A 68 -2.38 -8.41 27.57
CA PHE A 68 -3.77 -8.71 27.90
C PHE A 68 -4.80 -7.80 27.22
N HIS A 69 -4.41 -6.86 26.34
CA HIS A 69 -5.36 -5.93 25.68
C HIS A 69 -6.53 -6.64 24.98
N LYS A 70 -6.31 -7.81 24.39
CA LYS A 70 -7.38 -8.60 23.74
C LYS A 70 -8.38 -9.16 24.75
N LYS A 71 -7.91 -9.68 25.88
CA LYS A 71 -8.77 -10.22 26.95
C LYS A 71 -9.53 -9.10 27.67
N LEU A 72 -8.85 -7.97 27.90
CA LEU A 72 -9.40 -6.78 28.55
C LEU A 72 -10.29 -5.92 27.63
N LYS A 73 -10.42 -6.29 26.35
CA LYS A 73 -11.20 -5.56 25.33
C LYS A 73 -10.86 -4.06 25.28
N ILE A 74 -9.58 -3.72 25.43
CA ILE A 74 -9.13 -2.33 25.42
C ILE A 74 -9.29 -1.75 24.00
N PRO A 75 -9.98 -0.60 23.84
CA PRO A 75 -10.08 0.08 22.55
C PRO A 75 -8.71 0.41 21.97
N ILE A 76 -8.59 0.33 20.63
CA ILE A 76 -7.31 0.54 19.93
C ILE A 76 -6.73 1.93 20.21
N GLU A 77 -7.59 2.96 20.28
CA GLU A 77 -7.18 4.34 20.59
C GLU A 77 -6.56 4.45 22.01
N ILE A 78 -7.11 3.73 22.99
CA ILE A 78 -6.64 3.74 24.39
C ILE A 78 -5.29 3.02 24.52
N LEU A 79 -5.03 2.03 23.68
CA LEU A 79 -3.78 1.26 23.69
C LEU A 79 -2.54 2.15 23.51
N GLY A 80 -2.63 3.16 22.64
CA GLY A 80 -1.56 4.15 22.45
C GLY A 80 -1.54 5.25 23.50
N PHE A 81 -2.71 5.58 24.07
CA PHE A 81 -2.85 6.62 25.10
C PHE A 81 -2.17 6.25 26.42
N ILE A 82 -2.33 5.00 26.87
CA ILE A 82 -1.80 4.50 28.16
C ILE A 82 -0.28 4.77 28.32
N PRO A 83 0.61 4.30 27.43
CA PRO A 83 2.06 4.46 27.63
C PRO A 83 2.48 5.94 27.64
N VAL A 84 1.89 6.77 26.77
CA VAL A 84 2.25 8.19 26.72
C VAL A 84 1.82 8.90 27.99
N LEU A 85 0.59 8.68 28.45
CA LEU A 85 0.09 9.29 29.69
C LEU A 85 0.92 8.87 30.91
N LEU A 86 1.19 7.57 31.06
CA LEU A 86 1.92 7.06 32.23
C LEU A 86 3.36 7.58 32.25
N ILE A 87 4.07 7.56 31.12
CA ILE A 87 5.43 8.08 31.05
C ILE A 87 5.44 9.60 31.23
N SER A 88 4.41 10.32 30.74
CA SER A 88 4.25 11.76 31.00
C SER A 88 4.11 12.04 32.51
N ILE A 89 3.29 11.29 33.24
CA ILE A 89 3.13 11.48 34.69
C ILE A 89 4.43 11.10 35.43
N GLN A 90 5.06 9.99 35.04
CA GLN A 90 6.35 9.56 35.57
C GLN A 90 7.41 10.66 35.42
N ASN A 91 7.54 11.22 34.21
CA ASN A 91 8.50 12.27 33.93
C ASN A 91 8.17 13.55 34.72
N ALA A 92 6.90 13.91 34.91
CA ALA A 92 6.51 15.06 35.72
C ALA A 92 6.98 14.94 37.18
N TYR A 93 6.82 13.76 37.78
CA TYR A 93 7.35 13.49 39.12
C TYR A 93 8.88 13.56 39.15
N MET A 94 9.55 12.84 38.24
CA MET A 94 11.02 12.82 38.20
C MET A 94 11.60 14.22 38.03
N TRP A 95 11.00 15.05 37.18
CA TRP A 95 11.47 16.41 36.94
C TRP A 95 11.33 17.31 38.18
N SER A 96 10.33 17.05 39.02
CA SER A 96 10.05 17.85 40.21
C SER A 96 11.06 17.71 41.35
N VAL A 97 11.82 16.62 41.38
CA VAL A 97 12.81 16.33 42.45
C VAL A 97 14.24 16.69 42.04
N MET A 98 14.44 17.18 40.81
CA MET A 98 15.75 17.52 40.26
C MET A 98 16.19 18.93 40.61
N ASP A 99 17.50 19.12 40.73
CA ASP A 99 18.17 20.41 40.78
C ASP A 99 18.34 21.01 39.37
N LEU A 100 18.74 22.28 39.31
CA LEU A 100 18.75 23.07 38.08
C LEU A 100 19.62 22.46 36.97
N GLU A 101 20.79 21.89 37.31
CA GLU A 101 21.72 21.32 36.33
C GLU A 101 21.15 20.05 35.67
N HIS A 102 20.51 19.17 36.45
CA HIS A 102 19.94 17.93 35.94
C HIS A 102 18.60 18.15 35.24
N LEU A 103 17.85 19.19 35.66
CA LEU A 103 16.56 19.57 35.09
C LEU A 103 16.66 19.83 33.57
N GLN A 104 17.72 20.52 33.12
CA GLN A 104 17.95 20.76 31.69
C GLN A 104 18.27 19.48 30.91
N LYS A 105 19.08 18.57 31.49
CA LYS A 105 19.41 17.28 30.85
C LYS A 105 18.16 16.41 30.69
N HIS A 106 17.29 16.38 31.69
CA HIS A 106 16.03 15.62 31.64
C HIS A 106 14.96 16.22 30.72
N ALA A 107 15.00 17.53 30.45
CA ALA A 107 14.10 18.16 29.50
C ALA A 107 14.17 17.50 28.10
N PHE A 108 15.37 17.10 27.66
CA PHE A 108 15.55 16.41 26.38
C PHE A 108 14.90 15.03 26.35
N ALA A 109 15.00 14.25 27.43
CA ALA A 109 14.32 12.96 27.54
C ALA A 109 12.79 13.13 27.52
N TYR A 110 12.29 14.19 28.13
CA TYR A 110 10.87 14.54 28.12
C TYR A 110 10.37 14.96 26.73
N ILE A 111 11.15 15.76 26.02
CA ILE A 111 10.90 16.15 24.63
C ILE A 111 10.87 14.91 23.72
N ALA A 112 11.78 13.96 23.91
CA ALA A 112 11.84 12.72 23.14
C ALA A 112 10.55 11.89 23.26
N LEU A 113 9.88 11.88 24.43
CA LEU A 113 8.57 11.25 24.59
C LEU A 113 7.53 11.84 23.64
N PHE A 114 7.43 13.18 23.58
CA PHE A 114 6.43 13.86 22.75
C PHE A 114 6.73 13.71 21.26
N ILE A 115 8.00 13.78 20.86
CA ILE A 115 8.42 13.52 19.47
C ILE A 115 8.12 12.06 19.09
N GLY A 116 8.49 11.11 19.95
CA GLY A 116 8.22 9.69 19.75
C GLY A 116 6.72 9.41 19.65
N SER A 117 5.90 10.03 20.50
CA SER A 117 4.44 9.93 20.42
C SER A 117 3.91 10.42 19.07
N GLY A 118 4.48 11.51 18.52
CA GLY A 118 4.18 12.03 17.18
C GLY A 118 4.44 11.04 16.05
N MET A 119 5.39 10.11 16.22
CA MET A 119 5.75 9.12 15.22
C MET A 119 4.88 7.86 15.27
N PHE A 120 4.54 7.40 16.47
CA PHE A 120 3.91 6.10 16.70
C PHE A 120 2.41 6.15 16.99
N MET A 121 1.87 7.29 17.42
CA MET A 121 0.49 7.36 17.89
C MET A 121 -0.50 7.73 16.80
N PHE A 122 -1.65 7.05 16.83
CA PHE A 122 -2.75 7.24 15.91
C PHE A 122 -4.08 7.22 16.67
N TYR A 123 -4.49 8.38 17.16
CA TYR A 123 -5.77 8.54 17.83
C TYR A 123 -6.38 9.91 17.55
N ARG A 124 -7.62 10.09 17.98
CA ARG A 124 -8.35 11.36 17.83
C ARG A 124 -7.63 12.47 18.58
N ILE A 125 -7.70 13.68 18.04
CA ILE A 125 -7.05 14.88 18.62
C ILE A 125 -7.40 15.12 20.09
N PHE A 126 -8.60 14.71 20.51
CA PHE A 126 -9.05 14.78 21.90
C PHE A 126 -8.05 14.10 22.87
N PHE A 127 -7.54 12.91 22.53
CA PHE A 127 -6.57 12.21 23.36
C PHE A 127 -5.22 12.94 23.43
N SER A 128 -4.76 13.57 22.34
CA SER A 128 -3.55 14.40 22.36
C SER A 128 -3.72 15.59 23.31
N ILE A 129 -4.85 16.28 23.24
CA ILE A 129 -5.17 17.41 24.12
C ILE A 129 -5.22 16.93 25.57
N LEU A 130 -5.88 15.80 25.83
CA LEU A 130 -5.97 15.22 27.17
C LEU A 130 -4.60 14.89 27.75
N ILE A 131 -3.68 14.30 26.96
CA ILE A 131 -2.31 14.02 27.40
C ILE A 131 -1.57 15.31 27.77
N VAL A 132 -1.63 16.34 26.91
CA VAL A 132 -0.93 17.61 27.15
C VAL A 132 -1.50 18.32 28.38
N VAL A 133 -2.82 18.35 28.55
CA VAL A 133 -3.47 18.94 29.73
C VAL A 133 -3.11 18.17 30.99
N ALA A 134 -3.20 16.83 30.97
CA ALA A 134 -2.81 15.99 32.10
C ALA A 134 -1.32 16.17 32.44
N ASN A 135 -0.47 16.32 31.44
CA ASN A 135 0.96 16.58 31.61
C ASN A 135 1.21 17.94 32.29
N ILE A 136 0.56 19.01 31.85
CA ILE A 136 0.69 20.34 32.46
C ILE A 136 0.24 20.29 33.92
N ILE A 137 -0.92 19.68 34.19
CA ILE A 137 -1.44 19.53 35.55
C ILE A 137 -0.47 18.73 36.42
N ALA A 138 0.02 17.58 35.92
CA ALA A 138 0.97 16.75 36.66
C ALA A 138 2.24 17.52 37.01
N ASN A 139 2.82 18.26 36.06
CA ASN A 139 3.99 19.09 36.33
C ASN A 139 3.71 20.15 37.40
N ILE A 140 2.63 20.92 37.28
CA ILE A 140 2.27 21.96 38.27
C ILE A 140 2.15 21.35 39.67
N VAL A 141 1.44 20.23 39.78
CA VAL A 141 1.22 19.55 41.07
C VAL A 141 2.53 19.05 41.65
N PHE A 142 3.35 18.32 40.89
CA PHE A 142 4.58 17.75 41.41
C PHE A 142 5.63 18.81 41.74
N PHE A 143 5.80 19.85 40.91
CA PHE A 143 6.70 20.95 41.22
C PHE A 143 6.28 21.70 42.49
N TYR A 144 4.98 21.90 42.70
CA TYR A 144 4.48 22.57 43.92
C TYR A 144 4.81 21.81 45.21
N PHE A 145 4.77 20.47 45.18
CA PHE A 145 5.01 19.66 46.38
C PHE A 145 6.49 19.31 46.60
N ASN A 146 7.25 19.09 45.54
CA ASN A 146 8.58 18.46 45.66
C ASN A 146 9.74 19.43 45.39
N SER A 147 9.52 20.50 44.62
CA SER A 147 10.61 21.35 44.15
C SER A 147 10.86 22.54 45.08
N LYS A 148 12.14 22.87 45.25
CA LYS A 148 12.59 24.10 45.92
C LYS A 148 12.92 25.21 44.91
N LEU A 149 12.84 24.93 43.61
CA LEU A 149 13.17 25.85 42.54
C LEU A 149 12.05 26.87 42.31
N LEU A 150 12.43 28.07 41.87
CA LEU A 150 11.46 29.08 41.46
C LEU A 150 10.84 28.71 40.10
N ILE A 151 9.61 29.18 39.87
CA ILE A 151 8.88 28.92 38.62
C ILE A 151 9.66 29.43 37.40
N ASP A 152 10.32 30.59 37.54
CA ASP A 152 11.11 31.18 36.46
C ASP A 152 12.33 30.32 36.08
N GLU A 153 12.98 29.71 37.08
CA GLU A 153 14.11 28.80 36.87
C GLU A 153 13.68 27.54 36.11
N ILE A 154 12.52 26.98 36.46
CA ILE A 154 11.94 25.80 35.79
C ILE A 154 11.57 26.14 34.34
N LEU A 155 10.95 27.30 34.11
CA LEU A 155 10.52 27.73 32.78
C LEU A 155 11.70 27.91 31.82
N VAL A 156 12.77 28.58 32.28
CA VAL A 156 13.96 28.87 31.48
C VAL A 156 14.82 27.63 31.26
N SER A 157 14.90 26.72 32.24
CA SER A 157 15.74 25.51 32.17
C SER A 157 15.14 24.34 31.38
N GLY A 158 14.14 24.61 30.52
CA GLY A 158 13.58 23.62 29.59
C GLY A 158 12.07 23.41 29.72
N GLY A 159 11.42 24.01 30.72
CA GLY A 159 9.97 24.01 30.90
C GLY A 159 9.23 24.53 29.67
N LEU A 160 9.61 25.73 29.19
CA LEU A 160 9.01 26.36 28.02
C LEU A 160 9.19 25.52 26.74
N LEU A 161 10.40 25.00 26.52
CA LEU A 161 10.70 24.18 25.34
C LEU A 161 9.89 22.87 25.36
N THR A 162 9.84 22.18 26.50
CA THR A 162 9.08 20.95 26.65
C THR A 162 7.59 21.19 26.45
N GLY A 163 7.04 22.27 27.01
CA GLY A 163 5.66 22.68 26.78
C GLY A 163 5.35 22.98 25.31
N ALA A 164 6.24 23.70 24.63
CA ALA A 164 6.10 23.99 23.20
C ALA A 164 6.09 22.70 22.36
N VAL A 165 7.01 21.77 22.62
CA VAL A 165 7.04 20.46 21.95
C VAL A 165 5.81 19.63 22.27
N ALA A 166 5.34 19.63 23.52
CA ALA A 166 4.13 18.92 23.93
C ALA A 166 2.90 19.40 23.14
N VAL A 167 2.71 20.72 23.02
CA VAL A 167 1.64 21.31 22.19
C VAL A 167 1.85 20.98 20.70
N PHE A 168 3.08 21.07 20.20
CA PHE A 168 3.40 20.74 18.81
C PHE A 168 3.15 19.26 18.48
N SER A 169 3.30 18.35 19.46
CA SER A 169 3.01 16.92 19.29
C SER A 169 1.55 16.66 18.88
N ILE A 170 0.60 17.51 19.31
CA ILE A 170 -0.81 17.45 18.89
C ILE A 170 -0.90 17.58 17.36
N LEU A 171 -0.15 18.51 16.78
CA LEU A 171 -0.08 18.73 15.34
C LEU A 171 0.60 17.55 14.65
N LEU A 172 1.73 17.05 15.17
CA LEU A 172 2.44 15.89 14.61
C LEU A 172 1.55 14.65 14.52
N ILE A 173 0.89 14.27 15.62
CA ILE A 173 -0.01 13.12 15.69
C ILE A 173 -1.18 13.30 14.70
N ARG A 174 -1.77 14.51 14.66
CA ARG A 174 -2.86 14.82 13.72
C ARG A 174 -2.43 14.71 12.27
N MET A 175 -1.27 15.26 11.92
CA MET A 175 -0.72 15.16 10.56
C MET A 175 -0.46 13.70 10.19
N ARG A 176 0.19 12.95 11.08
CA ARG A 176 0.50 11.53 10.89
C ARG A 176 -0.76 10.72 10.62
N TYR A 177 -1.78 10.88 11.44
CA TYR A 177 -3.08 10.21 11.25
C TYR A 177 -3.74 10.57 9.91
N ARG A 178 -3.75 11.87 9.54
CA ARG A 178 -4.34 12.31 8.26
C ARG A 178 -3.57 11.79 7.05
N LEU A 179 -2.23 11.79 7.12
CA LEU A 179 -1.37 11.31 6.04
C LEU A 179 -1.55 9.82 5.81
N THR A 180 -1.48 9.00 6.86
CA THR A 180 -1.67 7.54 6.74
C THR A 180 -3.07 7.19 6.23
N LYS A 181 -4.11 7.90 6.69
CA LYS A 181 -5.46 7.72 6.15
C LYS A 181 -5.53 8.06 4.66
N LYS A 182 -4.96 9.20 4.23
CA LYS A 182 -4.94 9.60 2.82
C LYS A 182 -4.19 8.59 1.95
N GLU A 183 -3.04 8.14 2.42
CA GLU A 183 -2.21 7.13 1.74
C GLU A 183 -2.98 5.82 1.53
N LEU A 184 -3.62 5.29 2.58
CA LEU A 184 -4.41 4.06 2.48
C LEU A 184 -5.56 4.23 1.47
N VAL A 185 -6.34 5.30 1.56
CA VAL A 185 -7.44 5.55 0.62
C VAL A 185 -6.94 5.64 -0.82
N ALA A 186 -5.82 6.31 -1.06
CA ALA A 186 -5.21 6.40 -2.39
C ALA A 186 -4.73 5.03 -2.90
N ARG A 187 -4.12 4.20 -2.05
CA ARG A 187 -3.69 2.83 -2.41
C ARG A 187 -4.88 1.97 -2.83
N PHE A 188 -5.97 1.98 -2.07
CA PHE A 188 -7.17 1.22 -2.41
C PHE A 188 -7.83 1.71 -3.71
N ALA A 189 -7.86 3.02 -3.96
CA ALA A 189 -8.35 3.58 -5.21
C ALA A 189 -7.49 3.15 -6.41
N LEU A 190 -6.16 3.15 -6.24
CA LEU A 190 -5.22 2.70 -7.26
C LEU A 190 -5.36 1.21 -7.55
N GLU A 191 -5.51 0.37 -6.52
CA GLU A 191 -5.71 -1.07 -6.69
C GLU A 191 -7.00 -1.38 -7.45
N LYS A 192 -8.09 -0.65 -7.15
CA LYS A 192 -9.36 -0.79 -7.88
C LYS A 192 -9.19 -0.42 -9.35
N SER A 193 -8.57 0.72 -9.64
CA SER A 193 -8.32 1.17 -11.02
C SER A 193 -7.43 0.18 -11.77
N LYS A 194 -6.42 -0.39 -11.10
CA LYS A 194 -5.55 -1.42 -11.68
C LYS A 194 -6.36 -2.67 -12.07
N LYS A 195 -7.22 -3.18 -11.17
CA LYS A 195 -8.06 -4.36 -11.47
C LYS A 195 -8.99 -4.11 -12.66
N GLU A 196 -9.61 -2.95 -12.74
CA GLU A 196 -10.48 -2.59 -13.87
C GLU A 196 -9.70 -2.54 -15.20
N VAL A 197 -8.48 -1.98 -15.19
CA VAL A 197 -7.60 -1.98 -16.36
C VAL A 197 -7.16 -3.39 -16.74
N GLU A 198 -6.82 -4.24 -15.77
CA GLU A 198 -6.44 -5.64 -16.01
C GLU A 198 -7.59 -6.45 -16.60
N GLU A 199 -8.82 -6.29 -16.09
CA GLU A 199 -10.03 -6.92 -16.63
C GLU A 199 -10.30 -6.46 -18.08
N LYS A 200 -10.24 -5.16 -18.35
CA LYS A 200 -10.42 -4.61 -19.70
C LYS A 200 -9.35 -5.08 -20.67
N ASN A 201 -8.09 -5.10 -20.24
CA ASN A 201 -7.00 -5.61 -21.05
C ASN A 201 -7.17 -7.10 -21.36
N LYS A 202 -7.63 -7.89 -20.39
CA LYS A 202 -7.95 -9.30 -20.61
C LYS A 202 -9.07 -9.48 -21.63
N GLU A 203 -10.18 -8.73 -21.52
CA GLU A 203 -11.27 -8.75 -22.49
C GLU A 203 -10.78 -8.40 -23.91
N ILE A 204 -9.92 -7.39 -24.04
CA ILE A 204 -9.31 -7.00 -25.31
C ILE A 204 -8.46 -8.15 -25.86
N ILE A 205 -7.54 -8.71 -25.07
CA ILE A 205 -6.67 -9.81 -25.50
C ILE A 205 -7.50 -11.04 -25.91
N ASP A 206 -8.55 -11.38 -25.16
CA ASP A 206 -9.45 -12.50 -25.48
C ASP A 206 -10.18 -12.26 -26.81
N SER A 207 -10.62 -11.03 -27.08
CA SER A 207 -11.23 -10.66 -28.36
C SER A 207 -10.25 -10.74 -29.54
N ILE A 208 -8.99 -10.36 -29.34
CA ILE A 208 -7.94 -10.45 -30.36
C ILE A 208 -7.59 -11.91 -30.64
N ASN A 209 -7.49 -12.75 -29.60
CA ASN A 209 -7.29 -14.19 -29.76
C ASN A 209 -8.46 -14.86 -30.49
N TYR A 210 -9.70 -14.41 -30.25
CA TYR A 210 -10.84 -14.88 -31.01
C TYR A 210 -10.74 -14.51 -32.50
N ALA A 211 -10.38 -13.26 -32.81
CA ALA A 211 -10.13 -12.84 -34.19
C ALA A 211 -9.01 -13.67 -34.86
N LYS A 212 -7.95 -14.01 -34.12
CA LYS A 212 -6.89 -14.91 -34.59
C LYS A 212 -7.44 -16.28 -34.99
N ARG A 213 -8.32 -16.88 -34.18
CA ARG A 213 -8.95 -18.18 -34.52
C ARG A 213 -9.74 -18.10 -35.82
N ILE A 214 -10.44 -16.99 -36.07
CA ILE A 214 -11.16 -16.78 -37.33
C ILE A 214 -10.17 -16.67 -38.49
N GLN A 215 -9.12 -15.86 -38.34
CA GLN A 215 -8.08 -15.69 -39.35
C GLN A 215 -7.40 -17.03 -39.70
N ASP A 216 -6.94 -17.77 -38.68
CA ASP A 216 -6.28 -19.07 -38.84
C ASP A 216 -7.19 -20.09 -39.55
N ALA A 217 -8.51 -20.04 -39.32
CA ALA A 217 -9.48 -20.92 -39.96
C ALA A 217 -9.72 -20.60 -41.45
N LEU A 218 -9.40 -19.38 -41.90
CA LEU A 218 -9.56 -18.94 -43.28
C LEU A 218 -8.29 -19.06 -44.11
N ILE A 219 -7.12 -19.00 -43.48
CA ILE A 219 -5.82 -19.22 -44.12
C ILE A 219 -5.70 -20.69 -44.54
N THR A 220 -5.11 -20.95 -45.71
CA THR A 220 -4.89 -22.32 -46.20
C THR A 220 -4.00 -23.09 -45.23
N PRO A 221 -4.45 -24.22 -44.66
CA PRO A 221 -3.65 -24.98 -43.71
C PRO A 221 -2.34 -25.47 -44.33
N PRO A 222 -1.22 -25.49 -43.58
CA PRO A 222 0.07 -25.95 -44.11
C PRO A 222 0.04 -27.37 -44.69
N SER A 223 -0.80 -28.26 -44.14
CA SER A 223 -1.01 -29.62 -44.65
C SER A 223 -1.64 -29.64 -46.04
N VAL A 224 -2.58 -28.72 -46.31
CA VAL A 224 -3.19 -28.56 -47.65
C VAL A 224 -2.16 -27.96 -48.61
N LEU A 225 -1.43 -26.93 -48.18
CA LEU A 225 -0.40 -26.28 -48.98
C LEU A 225 0.69 -27.27 -49.44
N LYS A 226 1.17 -28.14 -48.54
CA LYS A 226 2.17 -29.16 -48.87
C LYS A 226 1.64 -30.25 -49.82
N LYS A 227 0.34 -30.53 -49.79
CA LYS A 227 -0.30 -31.50 -50.69
C LYS A 227 -0.39 -30.97 -52.12
N ILE A 228 -0.79 -29.69 -52.28
CA ILE A 228 -0.93 -29.07 -53.60
C ILE A 228 0.41 -28.59 -54.19
N LEU A 229 1.39 -28.26 -53.33
CA LEU A 229 2.73 -27.83 -53.71
C LEU A 229 3.79 -28.61 -52.90
N PRO A 230 4.16 -29.84 -53.32
CA PRO A 230 5.07 -30.71 -52.56
C PRO A 230 6.47 -30.12 -52.37
N ASP A 231 7.00 -29.43 -53.39
CA ASP A 231 8.34 -28.83 -53.38
C ASP A 231 8.29 -27.34 -52.98
N SER A 232 7.51 -27.01 -51.94
CA SER A 232 7.36 -25.66 -51.40
C SER A 232 7.64 -25.54 -49.90
N PHE A 233 7.82 -24.29 -49.46
CA PHE A 233 7.88 -23.89 -48.05
C PHE A 233 7.07 -22.60 -47.82
N CYS A 234 6.58 -22.41 -46.58
CA CYS A 234 5.86 -21.21 -46.15
C CYS A 234 6.43 -20.71 -44.83
N VAL A 235 6.76 -19.41 -44.76
CA VAL A 235 7.20 -18.74 -43.53
C VAL A 235 6.19 -17.64 -43.23
N PHE A 236 5.49 -17.76 -42.11
CA PHE A 236 4.49 -16.79 -41.67
C PHE A 236 4.75 -16.44 -40.20
N LEU A 237 5.35 -15.26 -39.98
CA LEU A 237 5.80 -14.78 -38.67
C LEU A 237 5.16 -13.42 -38.38
N PRO A 238 3.87 -13.39 -37.97
CA PRO A 238 3.18 -12.15 -37.70
C PRO A 238 3.79 -11.41 -36.51
N LYS A 239 3.83 -10.07 -36.59
CA LYS A 239 4.38 -9.19 -35.53
C LYS A 239 3.51 -9.19 -34.27
N ASP A 240 2.20 -9.17 -34.45
CA ASP A 240 1.19 -9.18 -33.37
C ASP A 240 0.42 -10.52 -33.38
N ILE A 241 -0.50 -10.70 -32.42
CA ILE A 241 -1.35 -11.91 -32.32
C ILE A 241 -2.11 -12.19 -33.62
N VAL A 242 -2.50 -11.13 -34.35
CA VAL A 242 -3.19 -11.18 -35.63
C VAL A 242 -2.48 -10.34 -36.68
N SER A 243 -2.59 -10.72 -37.96
CA SER A 243 -1.80 -10.15 -39.06
C SER A 243 -2.64 -9.43 -40.12
N GLY A 244 -2.09 -8.36 -40.71
CA GLY A 244 -2.60 -7.81 -41.98
C GLY A 244 -2.18 -8.67 -43.18
N ASP A 245 -1.01 -9.28 -43.09
CA ASP A 245 -0.48 -10.19 -44.09
C ASP A 245 -1.21 -11.52 -44.02
N PHE A 246 -1.49 -12.11 -45.17
CA PHE A 246 -2.02 -13.47 -45.28
C PHE A 246 -1.54 -14.16 -46.55
N TYR A 247 -1.61 -15.48 -46.54
CA TYR A 247 -1.45 -16.30 -47.74
C TYR A 247 -2.68 -17.17 -47.92
N TRP A 248 -2.91 -17.56 -49.17
CA TRP A 248 -4.07 -18.34 -49.57
C TRP A 248 -3.71 -19.17 -50.79
N ALA A 249 -4.20 -20.40 -50.85
CA ALA A 249 -4.02 -21.29 -52.00
C ALA A 249 -5.17 -22.28 -52.12
N SER A 250 -5.55 -22.60 -53.36
CA SER A 250 -6.53 -23.65 -53.70
C SER A 250 -6.18 -24.32 -55.02
N GLU A 251 -6.60 -25.58 -55.14
CA GLU A 251 -6.63 -26.32 -56.41
C GLU A 251 -7.99 -26.05 -57.07
N VAL A 252 -7.98 -25.72 -58.37
CA VAL A 252 -9.17 -25.55 -59.22
C VAL A 252 -9.04 -26.46 -60.45
N THR A 253 -10.16 -26.83 -61.07
CA THR A 253 -10.16 -27.71 -62.26
C THR A 253 -10.63 -26.91 -63.45
N THR A 254 -9.83 -26.84 -64.51
CA THR A 254 -10.18 -26.05 -65.69
C THR A 254 -11.38 -26.64 -66.41
N THR A 255 -12.29 -25.76 -66.85
CA THR A 255 -13.44 -26.16 -67.67
C THR A 255 -13.15 -25.77 -69.13
N ASN A 256 -12.42 -26.60 -69.86
CA ASN A 256 -12.19 -26.42 -71.28
C ASN A 256 -13.27 -27.18 -72.07
N GLN A 257 -14.01 -26.49 -72.97
CA GLN A 257 -15.01 -27.15 -73.80
C GLN A 257 -14.40 -28.11 -74.85
N ASP A 258 -13.10 -27.95 -75.18
CA ASP A 258 -12.41 -28.72 -76.22
C ASP A 258 -11.14 -29.48 -75.76
N LYS A 259 -10.83 -29.54 -74.45
CA LYS A 259 -9.67 -30.27 -73.89
C LYS A 259 -10.02 -30.96 -72.56
N SER A 260 -9.25 -31.99 -72.19
CA SER A 260 -9.34 -32.63 -70.87
C SER A 260 -9.20 -31.61 -69.75
N ASN A 261 -10.08 -31.67 -68.76
CA ASN A 261 -10.03 -30.86 -67.55
C ASN A 261 -8.68 -31.08 -66.84
N GLU A 262 -7.93 -30.00 -66.60
CA GLU A 262 -6.64 -30.02 -65.93
C GLU A 262 -6.75 -29.37 -64.55
N LYS A 263 -6.04 -29.94 -63.56
CA LYS A 263 -5.93 -29.35 -62.23
C LYS A 263 -4.91 -28.24 -62.23
N VAL A 264 -5.31 -27.05 -61.79
CA VAL A 264 -4.46 -25.87 -61.68
C VAL A 264 -4.43 -25.42 -60.23
N VAL A 265 -3.25 -25.09 -59.73
CA VAL A 265 -3.08 -24.52 -58.39
C VAL A 265 -3.02 -23.00 -58.51
N VAL A 266 -3.89 -22.32 -57.78
CA VAL A 266 -3.89 -20.85 -57.64
C VAL A 266 -3.48 -20.51 -56.22
N PHE A 267 -2.54 -19.58 -56.08
CA PHE A 267 -2.09 -19.10 -54.78
C PHE A 267 -1.93 -17.58 -54.79
N SER A 268 -2.00 -16.99 -53.60
CA SER A 268 -1.86 -15.56 -53.36
C SER A 268 -1.15 -15.33 -52.04
N VAL A 269 -0.28 -14.32 -52.02
CA VAL A 269 0.29 -13.74 -50.81
C VAL A 269 -0.07 -12.26 -50.86
N ALA A 270 -0.66 -11.74 -49.79
CA ALA A 270 -1.14 -10.38 -49.74
C ALA A 270 -0.71 -9.73 -48.43
N ASP A 271 -0.30 -8.47 -48.53
CA ASP A 271 -0.04 -7.57 -47.41
C ASP A 271 -1.17 -6.53 -47.40
N CYS A 272 -1.98 -6.55 -46.35
CA CYS A 272 -3.03 -5.55 -46.16
C CYS A 272 -2.48 -4.41 -45.32
N THR A 273 -2.80 -3.17 -45.72
CA THR A 273 -2.32 -1.99 -44.99
C THR A 273 -2.75 -2.01 -43.51
N GLY A 274 -1.74 -1.89 -42.63
CA GLY A 274 -1.92 -1.91 -41.17
C GLY A 274 -1.57 -3.26 -40.54
N HIS A 275 -1.34 -3.24 -39.22
CA HIS A 275 -1.04 -4.45 -38.44
C HIS A 275 -1.96 -4.53 -37.21
N GLY A 276 -1.90 -5.66 -36.49
CA GLY A 276 -2.79 -5.90 -35.37
C GLY A 276 -4.26 -5.99 -35.82
N VAL A 277 -5.18 -5.51 -34.98
CA VAL A 277 -6.62 -5.77 -35.14
C VAL A 277 -7.18 -5.22 -36.45
N SER A 278 -6.85 -3.99 -36.83
CA SER A 278 -7.35 -3.38 -38.07
C SER A 278 -6.87 -4.12 -39.32
N GLY A 279 -5.58 -4.48 -39.37
CA GLY A 279 -5.02 -5.29 -40.46
C GLY A 279 -5.67 -6.66 -40.55
N ALA A 280 -5.93 -7.30 -39.40
CA ALA A 280 -6.60 -8.60 -39.33
C ALA A 280 -8.02 -8.59 -39.91
N PHE A 281 -8.79 -7.51 -39.72
CA PHE A 281 -10.10 -7.41 -40.34
C PHE A 281 -10.01 -7.34 -41.86
N VAL A 282 -9.05 -6.58 -42.41
CA VAL A 282 -8.87 -6.46 -43.87
C VAL A 282 -8.41 -7.78 -44.47
N SER A 283 -7.49 -8.49 -43.81
CA SER A 283 -7.02 -9.80 -44.27
C SER A 283 -8.11 -10.86 -44.26
N ILE A 284 -8.95 -10.90 -43.22
CA ILE A 284 -10.14 -11.78 -43.16
C ILE A 284 -11.10 -11.49 -44.33
N ILE A 285 -11.33 -10.22 -44.65
CA ILE A 285 -12.17 -9.83 -45.79
C ILE A 285 -11.54 -10.31 -47.11
N GLY A 286 -10.24 -10.07 -47.30
CA GLY A 286 -9.50 -10.53 -48.49
C GLY A 286 -9.56 -12.04 -48.67
N LEU A 287 -9.30 -12.80 -47.60
CA LEU A 287 -9.42 -14.26 -47.58
C LEU A 287 -10.83 -14.74 -47.94
N LYS A 288 -11.87 -14.06 -47.43
CA LYS A 288 -13.26 -14.40 -47.73
C LYS A 288 -13.59 -14.15 -49.21
N ILE A 289 -13.14 -13.02 -49.76
CA ILE A 289 -13.34 -12.68 -51.18
C ILE A 289 -12.65 -13.71 -52.10
N LEU A 290 -11.42 -14.13 -51.78
CA LEU A 290 -10.71 -15.17 -52.54
C LEU A 290 -11.47 -16.51 -52.50
N ASN A 291 -11.87 -16.95 -51.31
CA ASN A 291 -12.64 -18.18 -51.13
C ASN A 291 -13.99 -18.14 -51.88
N GLN A 292 -14.68 -17.00 -51.86
CA GLN A 292 -15.95 -16.82 -52.56
C GLN A 292 -15.77 -16.77 -54.08
N SER A 293 -14.71 -16.09 -54.56
CA SER A 293 -14.44 -15.95 -55.99
C SER A 293 -14.27 -17.29 -56.69
N ILE A 294 -13.72 -18.30 -56.00
CA ILE A 294 -13.54 -19.65 -56.55
C ILE A 294 -14.82 -20.50 -56.41
N LYS A 295 -15.60 -20.30 -55.36
CA LYS A 295 -16.84 -21.07 -55.14
C LYS A 295 -18.03 -20.58 -55.97
N GLU A 296 -18.24 -19.27 -56.09
CA GLU A 296 -19.44 -18.69 -56.73
C GLU A 296 -19.28 -18.49 -58.24
N LYS A 297 -18.07 -18.30 -58.75
CA LYS A 297 -17.87 -18.07 -60.20
C LYS A 297 -17.63 -19.35 -61.02
N GLY A 298 -17.69 -20.53 -60.40
CA GLY A 298 -17.59 -21.81 -61.11
C GLY A 298 -16.40 -21.87 -62.08
N VAL A 299 -15.21 -21.53 -61.59
CA VAL A 299 -13.96 -21.71 -62.34
C VAL A 299 -13.48 -23.15 -62.20
#